data_AF-A0A9D0X9U6-F1
#
_entry.id   AF-A0A9D0X9U6-F1
#
_cell.length_a   1.000
_cell.length_b   1.000
_cell.length_c   1.000
_cell.angle_alpha   90.00
_cell.angle_beta   90.00
_cell.angle_gamma   90.00
#
_symmetry.space_group_name_H-M   'P 1'
#
loop_
_entity.id
_entity.type
_entity.pdbx_description
1 polymer ?
#
loop_
_entity_poly.entity_id
_entity_poly.type
_entity_poly.pdbx_seq_one_letter_code
_entity_poly.pdbx_strand_id
1 'polypeptide(L)'
;MAAAIEILDSLQQRRRPVALALRDWGQANRFAGSGDRAAIGNLVYDALRRRASHGWAMQADTGRALVLSVAVRDWGEDPQALQGAFERDNFAPDPVSPEEMTLLQADMPLQNAPDHVRADLPEWLVPAFKETFGTNWLEQARALTMRPPLDLRVNSLKATPEKVVASLQRFRPQPAPVVPLGLRIPAGGGPARVPNAQADEALRKGRAEIQDAGSQIAAALCGAEAGQQVLDYCAGGGGKTLALAAAMHNKGQIFAHDADRNRLAPIYDRLKRNGIRNVQVRAPVPGSLDALAGAMDRVVVDAPCSGAGTWRRHPDAKWRLTPEQLKKRMSEQAAILREAARFVAPGGQLVYITCSLLP
;
A
#
# COMPACT_ATOMS: atom_id res chain seq x y z
N MET A 1 -16.39 -18.04 5.19
CA MET A 1 -15.10 -18.59 4.71
C MET A 1 -15.16 -19.03 3.25
N ALA A 2 -16.23 -19.71 2.79
CA ALA A 2 -16.40 -20.16 1.40
C ALA A 2 -16.09 -19.07 0.34
N ALA A 3 -16.64 -17.87 0.51
CA ALA A 3 -16.35 -16.73 -0.38
C ALA A 3 -14.86 -16.39 -0.49
N ALA A 4 -14.11 -16.42 0.63
CA ALA A 4 -12.68 -16.12 0.62
C ALA A 4 -11.88 -17.21 -0.13
N ILE A 5 -12.30 -18.48 0.02
CA ILE A 5 -11.74 -19.63 -0.71
C ILE A 5 -11.92 -19.42 -2.21
N GLU A 6 -13.16 -19.20 -2.65
CA GLU A 6 -13.51 -18.95 -4.06
C GLU A 6 -12.69 -17.80 -4.65
N ILE A 7 -12.57 -16.68 -3.92
CA ILE A 7 -11.79 -15.52 -4.36
C ILE A 7 -10.31 -15.89 -4.53
N LEU A 8 -9.69 -16.57 -3.56
CA LEU A 8 -8.28 -16.97 -3.61
C LEU A 8 -8.00 -17.94 -4.76
N ASP A 9 -8.84 -18.96 -4.94
CA ASP A 9 -8.72 -19.92 -6.05
C ASP A 9 -8.83 -19.19 -7.40
N SER A 10 -9.76 -18.22 -7.51
CA SER A 10 -9.89 -17.40 -8.72
C SER A 10 -8.65 -16.56 -9.03
N LEU A 11 -7.92 -16.10 -8.01
CA LEU A 11 -6.72 -15.29 -8.16
C LEU A 11 -5.52 -16.10 -8.64
N GLN A 12 -5.48 -17.39 -8.29
CA GLN A 12 -4.45 -18.30 -8.80
C GLN A 12 -4.63 -18.58 -10.29
N GLN A 13 -5.88 -18.74 -10.73
CA GLN A 13 -6.22 -18.96 -12.14
C GLN A 13 -6.12 -17.68 -12.97
N ARG A 14 -6.56 -16.55 -12.41
CA ARG A 14 -6.63 -15.26 -13.12
C ARG A 14 -5.65 -14.30 -12.48
N ARG A 15 -4.54 -14.01 -13.17
CA ARG A 15 -3.52 -13.02 -12.74
C ARG A 15 -4.08 -11.58 -12.73
N ARG A 16 -4.91 -11.25 -11.73
CA ARG A 16 -5.53 -9.93 -11.53
C ARG A 16 -5.29 -9.39 -10.11
N PRO A 17 -5.38 -8.06 -9.90
CA PRO A 17 -5.30 -7.48 -8.56
C PRO A 17 -6.41 -7.98 -7.62
N VAL A 18 -6.04 -8.31 -6.37
CA VAL A 18 -6.98 -8.76 -5.32
C VAL A 18 -8.10 -7.77 -5.05
N ALA A 19 -7.81 -6.46 -5.08
CA ALA A 19 -8.80 -5.42 -4.86
C ALA A 19 -9.93 -5.44 -5.90
N LEU A 20 -9.60 -5.79 -7.16
CA LEU A 20 -10.61 -5.94 -8.22
C LEU A 20 -11.44 -7.21 -7.99
N ALA A 21 -10.80 -8.33 -7.65
CA ALA A 21 -11.51 -9.57 -7.36
C ALA A 21 -12.51 -9.42 -6.20
N LEU A 22 -12.11 -8.76 -5.11
CA LEU A 22 -12.98 -8.47 -3.97
C LEU A 22 -14.13 -7.53 -4.33
N ARG A 23 -13.86 -6.50 -5.16
CA ARG A 23 -14.89 -5.57 -5.63
C ARG A 23 -15.92 -6.29 -6.50
N ASP A 24 -15.46 -7.05 -7.48
CA ASP A 24 -16.32 -7.76 -8.43
C ASP A 24 -17.17 -8.81 -7.69
N TRP A 25 -16.57 -9.55 -6.75
CA TRP A 25 -17.31 -10.47 -5.87
C TRP A 25 -18.37 -9.75 -5.05
N GLY A 26 -18.04 -8.61 -4.44
CA GLY A 26 -19.00 -7.81 -3.66
C GLY A 26 -20.11 -7.15 -4.49
N GLN A 27 -19.89 -6.94 -5.80
CA GLN A 27 -20.93 -6.45 -6.72
C GLN A 27 -21.88 -7.57 -7.15
N ALA A 28 -21.36 -8.78 -7.34
CA ALA A 28 -22.15 -9.98 -7.65
C ALA A 28 -22.95 -10.45 -6.42
N ASN A 29 -22.40 -10.33 -5.21
CA ASN A 29 -22.99 -10.82 -3.96
C ASN A 29 -23.55 -9.67 -3.11
N ARG A 30 -24.64 -9.04 -3.59
CA ARG A 30 -25.24 -7.86 -2.94
C ARG A 30 -25.81 -8.13 -1.54
N PHE A 31 -26.13 -9.39 -1.23
CA PHE A 31 -26.60 -9.81 0.10
C PHE A 31 -25.52 -9.65 1.18
N ALA A 32 -24.23 -9.70 0.82
CA ALA A 32 -23.14 -9.53 1.77
C ALA A 32 -23.06 -8.09 2.25
N GLY A 33 -23.26 -7.89 3.56
CA GLY A 33 -23.20 -6.58 4.20
C GLY A 33 -21.78 -6.04 4.29
N SER A 34 -21.64 -4.82 4.82
CA SER A 34 -20.33 -4.18 5.00
C SER A 34 -19.42 -4.92 6.02
N GLY A 35 -20.02 -5.66 6.96
CA GLY A 35 -19.29 -6.52 7.90
C GLY A 35 -18.72 -7.75 7.21
N ASP A 36 -19.57 -8.46 6.48
CA ASP A 36 -19.19 -9.68 5.76
C ASP A 36 -18.09 -9.40 4.74
N ARG A 37 -18.23 -8.32 3.95
CA ARG A 37 -17.22 -7.91 2.98
C ARG A 37 -15.88 -7.58 3.64
N ALA A 38 -15.90 -6.98 4.83
CA ALA A 38 -14.66 -6.69 5.57
C ALA A 38 -14.02 -7.97 6.09
N ALA A 39 -14.79 -8.90 6.66
CA ALA A 39 -14.27 -10.18 7.13
C ALA A 39 -13.69 -11.02 5.98
N ILE A 40 -14.42 -11.14 4.86
CA ILE A 40 -13.97 -11.85 3.65
C ILE A 40 -12.69 -11.20 3.11
N GLY A 41 -12.68 -9.88 2.96
CA GLY A 41 -11.51 -9.15 2.50
C GLY A 41 -10.30 -9.38 3.40
N ASN A 42 -10.49 -9.33 4.73
CA ASN A 42 -9.42 -9.54 5.70
C ASN A 42 -8.83 -10.96 5.60
N LEU A 43 -9.66 -12.00 5.47
CA LEU A 43 -9.19 -13.38 5.24
C LEU A 43 -8.33 -13.48 3.98
N VAL A 44 -8.82 -12.95 2.85
CA VAL A 44 -8.10 -12.98 1.57
C VAL A 44 -6.77 -12.22 1.67
N TYR A 45 -6.77 -11.04 2.29
CA TYR A 45 -5.53 -10.27 2.45
C TYR A 45 -4.52 -10.92 3.40
N ASP A 46 -4.97 -11.48 4.53
CA ASP A 46 -4.08 -12.18 5.47
C ASP A 46 -3.48 -13.44 4.83
N ALA A 47 -4.31 -14.22 4.12
CA ALA A 47 -3.85 -15.37 3.35
C ALA A 47 -2.75 -14.99 2.36
N LEU A 48 -2.92 -13.88 1.63
CA LEU A 48 -1.91 -13.41 0.67
C LEU A 48 -0.67 -12.81 1.34
N ARG A 49 -0.80 -12.21 2.54
CA ARG A 49 0.35 -11.68 3.29
C ARG A 49 1.30 -12.80 3.67
N ARG A 50 0.75 -13.94 4.11
CA ARG A 50 1.52 -15.09 4.61
C ARG A 50 1.31 -16.38 3.79
N ARG A 51 1.13 -16.24 2.48
CA ARG A 51 0.77 -17.36 1.59
C ARG A 51 1.74 -18.53 1.66
N ALA A 52 3.04 -18.28 1.62
CA ALA A 52 4.02 -19.36 1.60
C ALA A 52 4.07 -20.06 2.96
N SER A 53 4.03 -19.29 4.06
CA SER A 53 3.95 -19.85 5.41
C SER A 53 2.69 -20.71 5.61
N HIS A 54 1.52 -20.19 5.24
CA HIS A 54 0.26 -20.91 5.35
C HIS A 54 0.21 -22.14 4.45
N GLY A 55 0.70 -22.02 3.21
CA GLY A 55 0.75 -23.12 2.26
C GLY A 55 1.69 -24.24 2.72
N TRP A 56 2.85 -23.89 3.28
CA TRP A 56 3.77 -24.86 3.89
C TRP A 56 3.13 -25.56 5.08
N ALA A 57 2.52 -24.80 5.99
CA ALA A 57 1.88 -25.35 7.20
C ALA A 57 0.74 -26.32 6.87
N MET A 58 0.01 -26.07 5.79
CA MET A 58 -1.10 -26.91 5.34
C MET A 58 -0.71 -27.91 4.25
N GLN A 59 0.57 -27.98 3.87
CA GLN A 59 1.09 -28.81 2.79
C GLN A 59 0.32 -28.66 1.45
N ALA A 60 -0.34 -27.52 1.26
CA ALA A 60 -1.20 -27.21 0.13
C ALA A 60 -1.34 -25.70 -0.04
N ASP A 61 -1.25 -25.21 -1.26
CA ASP A 61 -1.43 -23.80 -1.60
C ASP A 61 -2.78 -23.58 -2.28
N THR A 62 -3.86 -24.11 -1.71
CA THR A 62 -5.24 -23.89 -2.19
C THR A 62 -5.91 -22.77 -1.39
N GLY A 63 -6.95 -22.13 -1.93
CA GLY A 63 -7.73 -21.12 -1.21
C GLY A 63 -8.27 -21.65 0.12
N ARG A 64 -8.68 -22.93 0.17
CA ARG A 64 -9.14 -23.61 1.38
C ARG A 64 -8.02 -23.73 2.42
N ALA A 65 -6.88 -24.28 2.04
CA ALA A 65 -5.74 -24.44 2.92
C ALA A 65 -5.32 -23.09 3.53
N LEU A 66 -5.21 -22.05 2.70
CA LEU A 66 -4.84 -20.71 3.16
C LEU A 66 -5.87 -20.11 4.12
N VAL A 67 -7.17 -20.22 3.83
CA VAL A 67 -8.23 -19.67 4.69
C VAL A 67 -8.30 -20.38 6.05
N LEU A 68 -8.21 -21.71 6.05
CA LEU A 68 -8.19 -22.49 7.29
C LEU A 68 -6.97 -22.13 8.15
N SER A 69 -5.80 -22.03 7.53
CA SER A 69 -4.56 -21.66 8.21
C SER A 69 -4.64 -20.26 8.83
N VAL A 70 -5.21 -19.28 8.13
CA VAL A 70 -5.43 -17.93 8.67
C VAL A 70 -6.40 -17.96 9.85
N ALA A 71 -7.54 -18.64 9.71
CA ALA A 71 -8.55 -18.69 10.76
C ALA A 71 -7.96 -19.21 12.08
N VAL A 72 -7.23 -20.32 12.04
CA VAL A 72 -6.65 -20.93 13.24
C VAL A 72 -5.42 -20.17 13.72
N ARG A 73 -4.44 -19.92 12.84
CA ARG A 73 -3.10 -19.46 13.26
C ARG A 73 -3.01 -17.95 13.45
N ASP A 74 -3.85 -17.19 12.75
CA ASP A 74 -3.79 -15.73 12.77
C ASP A 74 -4.94 -15.12 13.57
N TRP A 75 -6.12 -15.72 13.46
CA TRP A 75 -7.33 -15.22 14.12
C TRP A 75 -7.63 -15.95 15.42
N GLY A 76 -6.96 -17.08 15.69
CA GLY A 76 -7.06 -17.83 16.94
C GLY A 76 -8.34 -18.65 17.05
N GLU A 77 -8.97 -18.99 15.93
CA GLU A 77 -10.14 -19.87 15.90
C GLU A 77 -9.74 -21.30 16.29
N ASP A 78 -10.60 -21.96 17.06
CA ASP A 78 -10.39 -23.36 17.45
C ASP A 78 -10.72 -24.31 16.28
N PRO A 79 -9.81 -25.21 15.87
CA PRO A 79 -10.06 -26.12 14.75
C PRO A 79 -11.30 -27.00 14.91
N GLN A 80 -11.56 -27.54 16.11
CA GLN A 80 -12.74 -28.37 16.36
C GLN A 80 -14.03 -27.53 16.30
N ALA A 81 -14.01 -26.31 16.84
CA ALA A 81 -15.14 -25.39 16.75
C ALA A 81 -15.44 -25.01 15.28
N LEU A 82 -14.40 -24.78 14.46
CA LEU A 82 -14.57 -24.51 13.02
C LEU A 82 -15.21 -25.69 12.29
N GLN A 83 -14.74 -26.92 12.56
CA GLN A 83 -15.34 -28.12 12.00
C GLN A 83 -16.84 -28.20 12.36
N GLY A 84 -17.16 -28.05 13.65
CA GLY A 84 -18.55 -28.11 14.12
C GLY A 84 -19.42 -26.98 13.54
N ALA A 85 -18.85 -25.81 13.23
CA ALA A 85 -19.55 -24.74 12.54
C ALA A 85 -19.84 -25.08 11.08
N PHE A 86 -18.88 -25.70 10.38
CA PHE A 86 -19.05 -26.09 8.97
C PHE A 86 -20.09 -27.20 8.80
N GLU A 87 -20.13 -28.17 9.71
CA GLU A 87 -21.13 -29.25 9.68
C GLU A 87 -22.58 -28.77 9.87
N ARG A 88 -22.77 -27.58 10.47
CA ARG A 88 -24.09 -27.02 10.81
C ARG A 88 -24.62 -25.99 9.81
N ASP A 89 -23.80 -25.54 8.86
CA ASP A 89 -24.14 -24.48 7.92
C ASP A 89 -23.99 -24.95 6.47
N ASN A 90 -25.12 -25.02 5.76
CA ASN A 90 -25.18 -25.44 4.36
C ASN A 90 -24.43 -24.50 3.39
N PHE A 91 -24.09 -23.29 3.83
CA PHE A 91 -23.32 -22.31 3.05
C PHE A 91 -21.85 -22.24 3.49
N ALA A 92 -21.44 -23.04 4.48
CA ALA A 92 -20.06 -23.18 4.87
C ALA A 92 -19.27 -24.05 3.86
N PRO A 93 -17.93 -23.98 3.87
CA PRO A 93 -17.11 -24.95 3.15
C PRO A 93 -17.35 -26.37 3.66
N ASP A 94 -16.89 -27.37 2.91
CA ASP A 94 -16.90 -28.77 3.36
C ASP A 94 -16.26 -28.92 4.76
N PRO A 95 -16.73 -29.86 5.60
CA PRO A 95 -16.15 -30.13 6.91
C PRO A 95 -14.62 -30.29 6.86
N VAL A 96 -13.95 -29.92 7.95
CA VAL A 96 -12.49 -30.06 8.06
C VAL A 96 -12.14 -31.55 8.04
N SER A 97 -11.29 -31.96 7.10
CA SER A 97 -10.87 -33.37 7.00
C SER A 97 -9.93 -33.76 8.15
N PRO A 98 -9.78 -35.06 8.47
CA PRO A 98 -8.83 -35.51 9.51
C PRO A 98 -7.38 -35.09 9.24
N GLU A 99 -6.98 -35.06 7.97
CA GLU A 99 -5.66 -34.60 7.53
C GLU A 99 -5.48 -33.10 7.79
N GLU A 100 -6.44 -32.28 7.40
CA GLU A 100 -6.44 -30.83 7.68
C GLU A 100 -6.44 -30.55 9.18
N MET A 101 -7.21 -31.31 9.97
CA MET A 101 -7.26 -31.17 11.42
C MET A 101 -5.88 -31.39 12.04
N THR A 102 -5.18 -32.46 11.61
CA THR A 102 -3.82 -32.78 12.07
C THR A 102 -2.85 -31.64 11.75
N LEU A 103 -2.93 -31.08 10.53
CA LEU A 103 -2.08 -29.98 10.09
C LEU A 103 -2.40 -28.66 10.82
N LEU A 104 -3.66 -28.38 11.12
CA LEU A 104 -4.07 -27.19 11.87
C LEU A 104 -3.61 -27.24 13.32
N GLN A 105 -3.56 -28.43 13.92
CA GLN A 105 -3.13 -28.67 15.30
C GLN A 105 -1.61 -28.84 15.48
N ALA A 106 -0.83 -28.83 14.40
CA ALA A 106 0.62 -28.99 14.50
C ALA A 106 1.29 -27.81 15.24
N ASP A 107 2.12 -28.14 16.25
CA ASP A 107 2.85 -27.20 17.12
C ASP A 107 3.94 -26.41 16.38
N MET A 108 4.67 -27.06 15.47
CA MET A 108 5.78 -26.48 14.71
C MET A 108 5.47 -26.43 13.22
N PRO A 109 4.49 -25.61 12.79
CA PRO A 109 3.96 -25.64 11.42
C PRO A 109 4.94 -25.22 10.34
N LEU A 110 6.01 -24.51 10.71
CA LEU A 110 7.05 -24.04 9.80
C LEU A 110 8.38 -24.78 10.04
N GLN A 111 8.34 -25.95 10.69
CA GLN A 111 9.55 -26.75 10.88
C GLN A 111 10.18 -27.07 9.53
N ASN A 112 11.51 -26.89 9.44
CA ASN A 112 12.30 -27.11 8.23
C ASN A 112 11.88 -26.30 6.99
N ALA A 113 11.03 -25.28 7.15
CA ALA A 113 10.63 -24.41 6.05
C ALA A 113 11.84 -23.66 5.47
N PRO A 114 11.97 -23.59 4.12
CA PRO A 114 13.04 -22.83 3.49
C PRO A 114 12.89 -21.33 3.78
N ASP A 115 13.99 -20.59 3.59
CA ASP A 115 14.09 -19.16 3.87
C ASP A 115 12.96 -18.33 3.23
N HIS A 116 12.62 -18.60 1.97
CA HIS A 116 11.58 -17.86 1.25
C HIS A 116 10.17 -18.08 1.83
N VAL A 117 9.90 -19.29 2.35
CA VAL A 117 8.65 -19.60 3.08
C VAL A 117 8.62 -18.85 4.40
N ARG A 118 9.70 -18.93 5.19
CA ARG A 118 9.81 -18.25 6.50
C ARG A 118 9.71 -16.73 6.42
N ALA A 119 10.02 -16.17 5.25
CA ALA A 119 9.97 -14.74 4.93
C ALA A 119 8.68 -14.33 4.19
N ASP A 120 7.86 -15.29 3.74
CA ASP A 120 6.74 -15.06 2.84
C ASP A 120 7.10 -14.23 1.60
N LEU A 121 8.16 -14.62 0.92
CA LEU A 121 8.62 -14.02 -0.33
C LEU A 121 8.63 -15.07 -1.44
N PRO A 122 8.40 -14.67 -2.71
CA PRO A 122 8.84 -15.46 -3.85
C PRO A 122 10.33 -15.76 -3.73
N GLU A 123 10.72 -17.01 -3.99
CA GLU A 123 12.10 -17.49 -3.78
C GLU A 123 13.15 -16.63 -4.49
N TRP A 124 12.87 -16.22 -5.73
CA TRP A 124 13.77 -15.40 -6.54
C TRP A 124 14.06 -14.00 -5.94
N LEU A 125 13.25 -13.52 -4.99
CA LEU A 125 13.45 -12.22 -4.32
C LEU A 125 14.34 -12.32 -3.07
N VAL A 126 14.61 -13.52 -2.55
CA VAL A 126 15.43 -13.70 -1.34
C VAL A 126 16.83 -13.08 -1.49
N PRO A 127 17.56 -13.28 -2.61
CA PRO A 127 18.87 -12.65 -2.79
C PRO A 127 18.82 -11.12 -2.67
N ALA A 128 17.84 -10.47 -3.30
CA ALA A 128 17.68 -9.01 -3.27
C ALA A 128 17.42 -8.50 -1.84
N PHE A 129 16.59 -9.19 -1.06
CA PHE A 129 16.35 -8.83 0.33
C PHE A 129 17.59 -9.03 1.22
N LYS A 130 18.33 -10.11 1.01
CA LYS A 130 19.61 -10.36 1.70
C LYS A 130 20.62 -9.27 1.39
N GLU A 131 20.71 -8.82 0.14
CA GLU A 131 21.57 -7.72 -0.28
C GLU A 131 21.16 -6.39 0.39
N THR A 132 19.88 -6.02 0.33
CA THR A 132 19.40 -4.72 0.84
C THR A 132 19.45 -4.62 2.38
N PHE A 133 19.15 -5.70 3.11
CA PHE A 133 18.95 -5.66 4.56
C PHE A 133 20.00 -6.43 5.37
N GLY A 134 20.94 -7.09 4.71
CA GLY A 134 22.00 -7.86 5.37
C GLY A 134 21.43 -8.91 6.34
N THR A 135 21.95 -8.96 7.56
CA THR A 135 21.54 -9.93 8.60
C THR A 135 20.07 -9.79 9.02
N ASN A 136 19.46 -8.60 8.85
CA ASN A 136 18.10 -8.32 9.30
C ASN A 136 17.03 -8.62 8.24
N TRP A 137 17.42 -9.16 7.07
CA TRP A 137 16.52 -9.35 5.93
C TRP A 137 15.24 -10.14 6.26
N LEU A 138 15.34 -11.18 7.09
CA LEU A 138 14.19 -12.01 7.44
C LEU A 138 13.17 -11.24 8.28
N GLU A 139 13.65 -10.43 9.22
CA GLU A 139 12.79 -9.57 10.04
C GLU A 139 12.09 -8.51 9.19
N GLN A 140 12.83 -7.87 8.26
CA GLN A 140 12.28 -6.85 7.36
C GLN A 140 11.25 -7.44 6.39
N ALA A 141 11.51 -8.64 5.85
CA ALA A 141 10.55 -9.35 5.02
C ALA A 141 9.26 -9.67 5.79
N ARG A 142 9.38 -10.17 7.03
CA ARG A 142 8.23 -10.44 7.91
C ARG A 142 7.45 -9.17 8.27
N ALA A 143 8.10 -8.02 8.42
CA ALA A 143 7.41 -6.75 8.64
C ALA A 143 6.45 -6.40 7.48
N LEU A 144 6.73 -6.85 6.26
CA LEU A 144 5.86 -6.67 5.09
C LEU A 144 4.64 -7.62 5.09
N THR A 145 4.59 -8.63 5.96
CA THR A 145 3.44 -9.54 6.11
C THR A 145 2.45 -9.06 7.18
N MET A 146 2.77 -7.97 7.89
CA MET A 146 1.91 -7.43 8.93
C MET A 146 0.72 -6.67 8.33
N ARG A 147 -0.39 -6.58 9.06
CA ARG A 147 -1.50 -5.71 8.70
C ARG A 147 -1.05 -4.25 8.73
N PRO A 148 -1.31 -3.47 7.67
CA PRO A 148 -0.78 -2.11 7.58
C PRO A 148 -1.58 -1.15 8.46
N PRO A 149 -0.93 -0.25 9.21
CA PRO A 149 -1.63 0.86 9.85
C PRO A 149 -2.16 1.85 8.80
N LEU A 150 -3.08 2.73 9.20
CA LEU A 150 -3.52 3.83 8.34
C LEU A 150 -2.79 5.12 8.77
N ASP A 151 -1.89 5.59 7.92
CA ASP A 151 -1.15 6.83 8.16
C ASP A 151 -1.84 8.00 7.46
N LEU A 152 -1.84 9.14 8.15
CA LEU A 152 -2.41 10.41 7.73
C LEU A 152 -1.34 11.48 7.80
N ARG A 153 -1.37 12.43 6.87
CA ARG A 153 -0.60 13.67 6.93
C ARG A 153 -1.54 14.83 7.26
N VAL A 154 -1.27 15.55 8.33
CA VAL A 154 -1.96 16.80 8.65
C VAL A 154 -1.59 17.87 7.61
N ASN A 155 -2.60 18.57 7.11
CA ASN A 155 -2.40 19.71 6.23
C ASN A 155 -2.13 20.97 7.07
N SER A 156 -0.86 21.34 7.19
CA SER A 156 -0.40 22.50 7.96
C SER A 156 -0.96 23.84 7.46
N LEU A 157 -1.46 23.92 6.23
CA LEU A 157 -2.13 25.12 5.71
C LEU A 157 -3.54 25.33 6.31
N LYS A 158 -4.15 24.29 6.89
CA LYS A 158 -5.57 24.29 7.27
C LYS A 158 -5.86 23.84 8.70
N ALA A 159 -4.96 23.08 9.32
CA ALA A 159 -5.17 22.55 10.66
C ALA A 159 -3.85 22.27 11.38
N THR A 160 -3.96 22.11 12.70
CA THR A 160 -2.89 21.61 13.57
C THR A 160 -3.12 20.12 13.87
N PRO A 161 -2.09 19.36 14.26
CA PRO A 161 -2.24 17.94 14.62
C PRO A 161 -3.30 17.71 15.69
N GLU A 162 -3.39 18.57 16.71
CA GLU A 162 -4.34 18.45 17.83
C GLU A 162 -5.79 18.50 17.35
N LYS A 163 -6.10 19.42 16.43
CA LYS A 163 -7.44 19.55 15.83
C LYS A 163 -7.81 18.32 15.01
N VAL A 164 -6.85 17.73 14.30
CA VAL A 164 -7.08 16.52 13.51
C VAL A 164 -7.26 15.30 14.41
N VAL A 165 -6.44 15.17 15.47
CA VAL A 165 -6.57 14.12 16.49
C VAL A 165 -7.94 14.18 17.16
N ALA A 166 -8.40 15.36 17.56
CA ALA A 166 -9.72 15.55 18.16
C ALA A 166 -10.86 15.11 17.22
N SER A 167 -10.79 15.47 15.93
CA SER A 167 -11.77 15.03 14.91
C SER A 167 -11.81 13.51 14.75
N LEU A 168 -10.66 12.86 14.88
CA LEU A 168 -10.48 11.43 14.61
C LEU A 168 -10.45 10.57 15.88
N GLN A 169 -10.81 11.11 17.06
CA GLN A 169 -10.62 10.46 18.36
C GLN A 169 -11.19 9.02 18.42
N ARG A 170 -12.32 8.76 17.76
CA ARG A 170 -12.94 7.42 17.65
C ARG A 170 -12.03 6.36 17.01
N PHE A 171 -11.07 6.77 16.20
CA PHE A 171 -10.08 5.91 15.56
C PHE A 171 -8.77 5.81 16.35
N ARG A 172 -8.68 6.47 17.50
CA ARG A 172 -7.50 6.49 18.39
C ARG A 172 -6.20 6.81 17.64
N PRO A 173 -6.14 7.91 16.86
CA PRO A 173 -4.93 8.29 16.13
C PRO A 173 -3.81 8.59 17.12
N GLN A 174 -2.60 8.16 16.77
CA GLN A 174 -1.37 8.39 17.51
C GLN A 174 -0.39 9.19 16.62
N PRO A 175 0.58 9.93 17.17
CA PRO A 175 1.66 10.48 16.36
C PRO A 175 2.38 9.37 15.56
N ALA A 176 2.62 9.60 14.26
CA ALA A 176 3.41 8.68 13.47
C ALA A 176 4.90 8.88 13.78
N PRO A 177 5.69 7.81 14.00
CA PRO A 177 7.13 7.96 14.24
C PRO A 177 7.83 8.71 13.11
N VAL A 178 8.79 9.57 13.46
CA VAL A 178 9.69 10.28 12.51
C VAL A 178 9.00 11.33 11.61
N VAL A 179 7.67 11.45 11.65
CA VAL A 179 6.93 12.38 10.78
C VAL A 179 6.17 13.43 11.60
N PRO A 180 6.65 14.70 11.67
CA PRO A 180 6.07 15.71 12.57
C PRO A 180 4.58 16.01 12.35
N LEU A 181 4.11 15.94 11.10
CA LEU A 181 2.70 16.13 10.74
C LEU A 181 1.96 14.80 10.53
N GLY A 182 2.61 13.69 10.86
CA GLY A 182 2.08 12.35 10.64
C GLY A 182 1.23 11.89 11.81
N LEU A 183 0.08 11.32 11.51
CA LEU A 183 -0.74 10.56 12.46
C LEU A 183 -0.89 9.13 11.96
N ARG A 184 -0.99 8.19 12.88
CA ARG A 184 -1.16 6.76 12.65
C ARG A 184 -2.40 6.26 13.37
N ILE A 185 -3.31 5.67 12.62
CA ILE A 185 -4.40 4.86 13.16
C ILE A 185 -3.92 3.40 13.16
N PRO A 186 -3.89 2.72 14.32
CA PRO A 186 -3.45 1.33 14.41
C PRO A 186 -4.24 0.40 13.50
N ALA A 187 -3.60 -0.68 13.03
CA ALA A 187 -4.29 -1.72 12.29
C ALA A 187 -5.27 -2.49 13.21
N GLY A 188 -6.42 -2.89 12.66
CA GLY A 188 -7.34 -3.79 13.35
C GLY A 188 -6.95 -5.27 13.22
N GLY A 189 -7.41 -6.11 14.13
CA GLY A 189 -7.22 -7.59 14.11
C GLY A 189 -8.44 -8.35 13.56
N GLY A 190 -8.24 -9.61 13.17
CA GLY A 190 -9.30 -10.54 12.77
C GLY A 190 -10.35 -9.95 11.81
N PRO A 191 -11.66 -10.07 12.09
CA PRO A 191 -12.73 -9.56 11.22
C PRO A 191 -12.96 -8.04 11.34
N ALA A 192 -12.17 -7.31 12.12
CA ALA A 192 -12.39 -5.89 12.36
C ALA A 192 -12.39 -5.09 11.06
N ARG A 193 -13.37 -4.18 10.93
CA ARG A 193 -13.48 -3.30 9.78
C ARG A 193 -12.30 -2.33 9.74
N VAL A 194 -11.79 -2.08 8.54
CA VAL A 194 -10.83 -1.00 8.30
C VAL A 194 -11.51 0.33 8.66
N PRO A 195 -10.86 1.20 9.46
CA PRO A 195 -11.37 2.52 9.77
C PRO A 195 -11.73 3.31 8.52
N ASN A 196 -13.00 3.70 8.37
CA ASN A 196 -13.44 4.57 7.28
C ASN A 196 -13.09 6.05 7.56
N ALA A 197 -11.79 6.33 7.69
CA ALA A 197 -11.31 7.68 7.96
C ALA A 197 -11.62 8.65 6.80
N GLN A 198 -11.75 8.15 5.56
CA GLN A 198 -12.06 8.99 4.40
C GLN A 198 -13.39 9.76 4.54
N ALA A 199 -14.37 9.18 5.26
CA ALA A 199 -15.66 9.81 5.51
C ALA A 199 -15.60 10.92 6.58
N ASP A 200 -14.51 11.00 7.35
CA ASP A 200 -14.36 11.97 8.42
C ASP A 200 -14.28 13.41 7.89
N GLU A 201 -14.79 14.35 8.69
CA GLU A 201 -14.80 15.76 8.31
C GLU A 201 -13.38 16.29 8.08
N ALA A 202 -12.40 15.87 8.88
CA ALA A 202 -11.02 16.31 8.72
C ALA A 202 -10.47 15.99 7.31
N LEU A 203 -10.76 14.82 6.77
CA LEU A 203 -10.34 14.41 5.43
C LEU A 203 -11.19 15.09 4.35
N ARG A 204 -12.52 15.13 4.52
CA ARG A 204 -13.43 15.79 3.55
C ARG A 204 -13.14 17.28 3.38
N LYS A 205 -12.74 17.97 4.45
CA LYS A 205 -12.37 19.39 4.43
C LYS A 205 -10.89 19.63 4.15
N GLY A 206 -10.10 18.60 3.80
CA GLY A 206 -8.67 18.74 3.46
C GLY A 206 -7.80 19.23 4.61
N ARG A 207 -8.18 18.96 5.87
CA ARG A 207 -7.36 19.21 7.07
C ARG A 207 -6.31 18.12 7.27
N ALA A 208 -6.52 16.95 6.67
CA ALA A 208 -5.54 15.88 6.57
C ALA A 208 -5.71 15.11 5.26
N GLU A 209 -4.70 14.32 4.90
CA GLU A 209 -4.68 13.43 3.74
C GLU A 209 -4.24 12.03 4.16
N ILE A 210 -4.79 10.98 3.54
CA ILE A 210 -4.26 9.63 3.71
C ILE A 210 -2.93 9.55 2.94
N GLN A 211 -1.83 9.31 3.66
CA GLN A 211 -0.51 9.17 3.08
C GLN A 211 0.39 8.37 4.02
N ASP A 212 1.06 7.34 3.48
CA ASP A 212 2.01 6.53 4.25
C ASP A 212 3.17 7.37 4.80
N ALA A 213 3.62 7.08 6.03
CA ALA A 213 4.72 7.78 6.67
C ALA A 213 5.98 7.85 5.78
N GLY A 214 6.31 6.78 5.04
CA GLY A 214 7.46 6.79 4.13
C GLY A 214 7.32 7.82 3.00
N SER A 215 6.10 8.01 2.47
CA SER A 215 5.83 9.06 1.48
C SER A 215 5.86 10.47 2.06
N GLN A 216 5.50 10.62 3.34
CA GLN A 216 5.60 11.91 4.04
C GLN A 216 7.07 12.29 4.26
N ILE A 217 7.91 11.33 4.69
CA ILE A 217 9.36 11.52 4.84
C ILE A 217 9.98 11.89 3.50
N ALA A 218 9.69 11.13 2.44
CA ALA A 218 10.22 11.41 1.11
C ALA A 218 9.85 12.82 0.63
N ALA A 219 8.62 13.27 0.86
CA ALA A 219 8.20 14.62 0.50
C ALA A 219 8.91 15.71 1.32
N ALA A 220 9.19 15.47 2.60
CA ALA A 220 9.96 16.39 3.44
C ALA A 220 11.43 16.47 2.99
N LEU A 221 12.04 15.33 2.65
CA LEU A 221 13.41 15.24 2.15
C LEU A 221 13.61 15.87 0.77
N CYS A 222 12.54 16.16 0.02
CA CYS A 222 12.64 16.97 -1.19
C CYS A 222 13.20 18.37 -0.93
N GLY A 223 13.08 18.88 0.31
CA GLY A 223 13.65 20.17 0.69
C GLY A 223 13.13 21.33 -0.15
N ALA A 224 11.83 21.33 -0.49
CA ALA A 224 11.18 22.41 -1.21
C ALA A 224 10.87 23.58 -0.28
N GLU A 225 11.35 24.76 -0.63
CA GLU A 225 11.27 25.97 0.19
C GLU A 225 10.34 27.01 -0.43
N ALA A 226 9.78 27.88 0.42
CA ALA A 226 8.91 28.96 -0.01
C ALA A 226 9.61 29.87 -1.02
N GLY A 227 8.99 30.09 -2.18
CA GLY A 227 9.53 30.95 -3.25
C GLY A 227 10.21 30.20 -4.39
N GLN A 228 10.57 28.93 -4.21
CA GLN A 228 11.20 28.11 -5.25
C GLN A 228 10.24 27.73 -6.39
N GLN A 229 10.83 27.37 -7.53
CA GLN A 229 10.18 26.68 -8.65
C GLN A 229 10.44 25.18 -8.55
N VAL A 230 9.37 24.40 -8.43
CA VAL A 230 9.43 22.95 -8.21
C VAL A 230 8.64 22.23 -9.29
N LEU A 231 9.20 21.17 -9.86
CA LEU A 231 8.50 20.25 -10.76
C LEU A 231 8.28 18.91 -10.06
N ASP A 232 7.03 18.52 -9.85
CA ASP A 232 6.64 17.15 -9.50
C ASP A 232 6.33 16.39 -10.80
N TYR A 233 7.32 15.65 -11.31
CA TYR A 233 7.32 15.09 -12.66
C TYR A 233 6.47 13.81 -12.81
N CYS A 234 6.26 13.10 -11.70
CA CYS A 234 5.44 11.89 -11.59
C CYS A 234 4.44 12.07 -10.45
N ALA A 235 3.63 13.13 -10.54
CA ALA A 235 2.76 13.56 -9.46
C ALA A 235 1.69 12.53 -9.06
N GLY A 236 1.30 11.64 -9.98
CA GLY A 236 0.19 10.72 -9.81
C GLY A 236 -1.06 11.47 -9.34
N GLY A 237 -1.71 10.95 -8.29
CA GLY A 237 -2.86 11.62 -7.68
C GLY A 237 -2.53 12.91 -6.91
N GLY A 238 -1.26 13.36 -6.88
CA GLY A 238 -0.81 14.61 -6.27
C GLY A 238 -0.40 14.53 -4.80
N GLY A 239 -0.30 13.34 -4.20
CA GLY A 239 -0.06 13.21 -2.75
C GLY A 239 1.18 13.96 -2.26
N LYS A 240 2.30 13.85 -3.00
CA LYS A 240 3.55 14.57 -2.72
C LYS A 240 3.46 16.05 -3.11
N THR A 241 2.86 16.37 -4.27
CA THR A 241 2.54 17.76 -4.66
C THR A 241 1.85 18.54 -3.54
N LEU A 242 0.84 17.93 -2.89
CA LEU A 242 0.12 18.56 -1.78
C LEU A 242 1.03 18.80 -0.55
N ALA A 243 1.99 17.91 -0.28
CA ALA A 243 2.96 18.08 0.82
C ALA A 243 3.94 19.20 0.50
N LEU A 244 4.48 19.21 -0.73
CA LEU A 244 5.40 20.25 -1.20
C LEU A 244 4.73 21.62 -1.12
N ALA A 245 3.49 21.77 -1.59
CA ALA A 245 2.74 23.02 -1.51
C ALA A 245 2.54 23.52 -0.07
N ALA A 246 2.28 22.59 0.86
CA ALA A 246 2.14 22.89 2.28
C ALA A 246 3.49 23.31 2.92
N ALA A 247 4.58 22.62 2.59
CA ALA A 247 5.94 22.96 3.03
C ALA A 247 6.40 24.32 2.50
N MET A 248 6.02 24.66 1.26
CA MET A 248 6.31 25.96 0.64
C MET A 248 5.35 27.07 1.10
N HIS A 249 4.44 26.80 2.04
CA HIS A 249 3.45 27.76 2.54
C HIS A 249 2.63 28.47 1.44
N ASN A 250 2.28 27.75 0.37
CA ASN A 250 1.63 28.34 -0.83
C ASN A 250 2.43 29.49 -1.50
N LYS A 251 3.76 29.56 -1.33
CA LYS A 251 4.64 30.55 -1.97
C LYS A 251 5.54 29.87 -3.01
N GLY A 252 5.99 30.62 -4.01
CA GLY A 252 6.71 30.04 -5.17
C GLY A 252 5.75 29.40 -6.16
N GLN A 253 6.25 28.45 -6.97
CA GLN A 253 5.46 27.78 -8.00
C GLN A 253 5.80 26.30 -8.07
N ILE A 254 4.78 25.45 -8.05
CA ILE A 254 4.89 24.02 -8.29
C ILE A 254 4.24 23.71 -9.65
N PHE A 255 4.92 22.94 -10.48
CA PHE A 255 4.34 22.33 -11.68
C PHE A 255 4.13 20.85 -11.41
N ALA A 256 2.90 20.36 -11.55
CA ALA A 256 2.57 18.95 -11.34
C ALA A 256 2.26 18.28 -12.68
N HIS A 257 2.99 17.23 -13.00
CA HIS A 257 2.88 16.48 -14.24
C HIS A 257 2.81 14.98 -13.96
N ASP A 258 2.09 14.25 -14.79
CA ASP A 258 2.16 12.79 -14.87
C ASP A 258 1.89 12.36 -16.31
N ALA A 259 2.59 11.34 -16.79
CA ALA A 259 2.39 10.79 -18.12
C ALA A 259 1.00 10.14 -18.28
N ASP A 260 0.41 9.64 -17.18
CA ASP A 260 -0.91 9.04 -17.14
C ASP A 260 -1.97 10.05 -16.65
N ARG A 261 -2.79 10.54 -17.59
CA ARG A 261 -3.89 11.47 -17.31
C ARG A 261 -4.86 10.96 -16.25
N ASN A 262 -5.12 9.66 -16.22
CA ASN A 262 -6.08 9.07 -15.29
C ASN A 262 -5.53 9.08 -13.86
N ARG A 263 -4.22 8.90 -13.70
CA ARG A 263 -3.56 9.03 -12.39
C ARG A 263 -3.54 10.48 -11.92
N LEU A 264 -3.36 11.43 -12.85
CA LEU A 264 -3.31 12.85 -12.55
C LEU A 264 -4.69 13.44 -12.22
N ALA A 265 -5.75 12.95 -12.84
CA ALA A 265 -7.10 13.53 -12.74
C ALA A 265 -7.58 13.89 -11.30
N PRO A 266 -7.35 13.07 -10.25
CA PRO A 266 -7.76 13.41 -8.89
C PRO A 266 -7.07 14.66 -8.30
N ILE A 267 -5.96 15.14 -8.89
CA ILE A 267 -5.17 16.24 -8.34
C ILE A 267 -6.00 17.53 -8.23
N TYR A 268 -6.87 17.82 -9.20
CA TYR A 268 -7.63 19.08 -9.25
C TYR A 268 -8.54 19.24 -8.03
N ASP A 269 -9.35 18.22 -7.73
CA ASP A 269 -10.23 18.22 -6.56
C ASP A 269 -9.44 18.26 -5.26
N ARG A 270 -8.30 17.55 -5.22
CA ARG A 270 -7.44 17.53 -4.04
C ARG A 270 -6.77 18.87 -3.79
N LEU A 271 -6.29 19.58 -4.82
CA LEU A 271 -5.72 20.93 -4.69
C LEU A 271 -6.75 21.90 -4.11
N LYS A 272 -7.96 21.90 -4.68
CA LYS A 272 -9.09 22.72 -4.19
C LYS A 272 -9.44 22.38 -2.74
N ARG A 273 -9.62 21.10 -2.43
CA ARG A 273 -9.95 20.62 -1.07
C ARG A 273 -8.88 21.02 -0.05
N ASN A 274 -7.61 20.97 -0.42
CA ASN A 274 -6.47 21.29 0.46
C ASN A 274 -6.14 22.79 0.52
N GLY A 275 -6.83 23.64 -0.25
CA GLY A 275 -6.60 25.08 -0.24
C GLY A 275 -5.24 25.47 -0.84
N ILE A 276 -4.75 24.69 -1.81
CA ILE A 276 -3.47 24.94 -2.46
C ILE A 276 -3.67 25.92 -3.62
N ARG A 277 -2.74 26.87 -3.73
CA ARG A 277 -2.82 28.00 -4.65
C ARG A 277 -1.61 28.16 -5.55
N ASN A 278 -0.49 27.53 -5.23
CA ASN A 278 0.78 27.67 -5.94
C ASN A 278 1.10 26.46 -6.84
N VAL A 279 0.10 25.71 -7.31
CA VAL A 279 0.29 24.53 -8.19
C VAL A 279 -0.35 24.79 -9.54
N GLN A 280 0.42 24.60 -10.61
CA GLN A 280 -0.06 24.52 -11.98
C GLN A 280 0.06 23.07 -12.48
N VAL A 281 -1.07 22.48 -12.84
CA VAL A 281 -1.10 21.12 -13.41
C VAL A 281 -0.75 21.20 -14.89
N ARG A 282 0.26 20.44 -15.31
CA ARG A 282 0.71 20.31 -16.70
C ARG A 282 0.20 18.99 -17.26
N ALA A 283 -0.68 19.08 -18.26
CA ALA A 283 -1.19 17.91 -18.94
C ALA A 283 -0.07 17.19 -19.72
N PRO A 284 -0.14 15.85 -19.87
CA PRO A 284 0.77 15.11 -20.73
C PRO A 284 0.35 15.31 -22.19
N VAL A 285 0.72 16.47 -22.73
CA VAL A 285 0.70 16.80 -24.16
C VAL A 285 2.11 17.18 -24.57
N PRO A 286 2.55 16.85 -25.79
CA PRO A 286 3.86 17.28 -26.29
C PRO A 286 4.08 18.78 -26.09
N GLY A 287 5.27 19.16 -25.62
CA GLY A 287 5.66 20.54 -25.39
C GLY A 287 5.14 21.20 -24.11
N SER A 288 4.33 20.50 -23.29
CA SER A 288 3.72 21.10 -22.08
C SER A 288 4.74 21.51 -21.00
N LEU A 289 5.95 20.98 -21.06
CA LEU A 289 7.03 21.22 -20.10
C LEU A 289 8.21 22.01 -20.70
N ASP A 290 8.19 22.37 -21.99
CA ASP A 290 9.35 22.96 -22.68
C ASP A 290 9.84 24.24 -21.99
N ALA A 291 8.90 25.07 -21.53
CA ALA A 291 9.20 26.31 -20.80
C ALA A 291 9.84 26.08 -19.41
N LEU A 292 9.89 24.84 -18.92
CA LEU A 292 10.45 24.49 -17.61
C LEU A 292 11.90 23.97 -17.70
N ALA A 293 12.42 23.75 -18.92
CA ALA A 293 13.76 23.23 -19.12
C ALA A 293 14.81 24.11 -18.45
N GLY A 294 15.70 23.52 -17.65
CA GLY A 294 16.75 24.22 -16.92
C GLY A 294 16.27 25.31 -15.94
N ALA A 295 15.00 25.31 -15.53
CA ALA A 295 14.40 26.40 -14.77
C ALA A 295 13.95 26.02 -13.35
N MET A 296 13.98 24.73 -12.98
CA MET A 296 13.45 24.25 -11.71
C MET A 296 14.54 24.15 -10.64
N ASP A 297 14.31 24.77 -9.49
CA ASP A 297 15.16 24.65 -8.30
C ASP A 297 15.13 23.22 -7.74
N ARG A 298 13.97 22.55 -7.88
CA ARG A 298 13.77 21.15 -7.51
C ARG A 298 12.98 20.42 -8.59
N VAL A 299 13.45 19.24 -8.97
CA VAL A 299 12.68 18.29 -9.77
C VAL A 299 12.48 17.04 -8.93
N VAL A 300 11.23 16.69 -8.63
CA VAL A 300 10.85 15.54 -7.83
C VAL A 300 10.31 14.45 -8.75
N VAL A 301 10.89 13.26 -8.64
CA VAL A 301 10.52 12.08 -9.42
C VAL A 301 10.13 10.96 -8.47
N ASP A 302 8.84 10.79 -8.23
CA ASP A 302 8.26 9.60 -7.58
C ASP A 302 8.03 8.51 -8.62
N ALA A 303 9.08 7.75 -8.91
CA ALA A 303 9.12 6.93 -10.11
C ALA A 303 8.21 5.69 -10.01
N PRO A 304 7.59 5.27 -11.13
CA PRO A 304 6.90 3.98 -11.17
C PRO A 304 7.90 2.85 -10.87
N CYS A 305 7.60 2.04 -9.86
CA CYS A 305 8.51 1.00 -9.39
C CYS A 305 7.80 -0.34 -9.10
N SER A 306 8.53 -1.29 -8.52
CA SER A 306 8.01 -2.59 -8.09
C SER A 306 6.93 -2.48 -7.00
N GLY A 307 6.96 -1.39 -6.23
CA GLY A 307 6.12 -1.20 -5.05
C GLY A 307 6.44 -2.14 -3.89
N ALA A 308 7.65 -2.73 -3.85
CA ALA A 308 8.01 -3.74 -2.85
C ALA A 308 7.87 -3.27 -1.39
N GLY A 309 8.09 -1.99 -1.11
CA GLY A 309 7.86 -1.39 0.21
C GLY A 309 6.39 -1.26 0.61
N THR A 310 5.45 -1.55 -0.30
CA THR A 310 4.00 -1.43 -0.07
C THR A 310 3.29 -2.76 0.08
N TRP A 311 4.00 -3.90 0.05
CA TRP A 311 3.39 -5.24 0.06
C TRP A 311 2.49 -5.54 1.25
N ARG A 312 2.72 -4.94 2.42
CA ARG A 312 1.76 -5.04 3.55
C ARG A 312 0.35 -4.54 3.19
N ARG A 313 0.25 -3.54 2.31
CA ARG A 313 -1.00 -2.96 1.79
C ARG A 313 -1.50 -3.67 0.53
N HIS A 314 -0.58 -4.16 -0.30
CA HIS A 314 -0.87 -4.86 -1.55
C HIS A 314 -0.17 -6.22 -1.58
N PRO A 315 -0.59 -7.19 -0.73
CA PRO A 315 0.15 -8.43 -0.53
C PRO A 315 0.10 -9.37 -1.74
N ASP A 316 -0.87 -9.20 -2.64
CA ASP A 316 -0.91 -9.91 -3.92
C ASP A 316 0.24 -9.51 -4.85
N ALA A 317 0.75 -8.28 -4.72
CA ALA A 317 1.70 -7.71 -5.67
C ALA A 317 3.03 -8.46 -5.67
N LYS A 318 3.51 -8.95 -4.52
CA LYS A 318 4.77 -9.71 -4.44
C LYS A 318 4.69 -11.01 -5.22
N TRP A 319 3.56 -11.73 -5.13
CA TRP A 319 3.36 -13.00 -5.82
C TRP A 319 3.13 -12.86 -7.34
N ARG A 320 2.75 -11.66 -7.80
CA ARG A 320 2.56 -11.36 -9.22
C ARG A 320 3.80 -10.77 -9.89
N LEU A 321 4.76 -10.28 -9.10
CA LEU A 321 5.98 -9.67 -9.61
C LEU A 321 6.88 -10.72 -10.27
N THR A 322 7.39 -10.42 -11.47
CA THR A 322 8.38 -11.26 -12.16
C THR A 322 9.69 -10.50 -12.40
N PRO A 323 10.82 -11.20 -12.60
CA PRO A 323 12.10 -10.58 -12.95
C PRO A 323 12.01 -9.66 -14.18
N GLU A 324 11.23 -10.04 -15.20
CA GLU A 324 11.06 -9.25 -16.43
C GLU A 324 10.30 -7.96 -16.16
N GLN A 325 9.27 -8.01 -15.30
CA GLN A 325 8.53 -6.82 -14.89
C GLN A 325 9.43 -5.86 -14.09
N LEU A 326 10.27 -6.40 -13.20
CA LEU A 326 11.24 -5.60 -12.46
C LEU A 326 12.25 -4.92 -13.40
N LYS A 327 12.86 -5.68 -14.33
CA LYS A 327 13.79 -5.14 -15.33
C LYS A 327 13.14 -4.06 -16.19
N LYS A 328 11.88 -4.26 -16.61
CA LYS A 328 11.11 -3.25 -17.34
C LYS A 328 10.95 -1.97 -16.52
N ARG A 329 10.60 -2.06 -15.23
CA ARG A 329 10.48 -0.89 -14.34
C ARG A 329 11.80 -0.14 -14.18
N MET A 330 12.93 -0.85 -14.05
CA MET A 330 14.25 -0.21 -13.96
C MET A 330 14.58 0.57 -15.25
N SER A 331 14.27 0.01 -16.42
CA SER A 331 14.47 0.69 -17.70
C SER A 331 13.60 1.95 -17.83
N GLU A 332 12.32 1.86 -17.43
CA GLU A 332 11.41 3.00 -17.40
C GLU A 332 11.91 4.10 -16.44
N GLN A 333 12.36 3.74 -15.24
CA GLN A 333 12.94 4.67 -14.26
C GLN A 333 14.16 5.40 -14.83
N ALA A 334 15.07 4.68 -15.49
CA ALA A 334 16.25 5.29 -16.10
C ALA A 334 15.89 6.26 -17.24
N ALA A 335 14.83 5.99 -18.00
CA ALA A 335 14.33 6.90 -19.03
C ALA A 335 13.69 8.15 -18.41
N ILE A 336 12.85 7.97 -17.38
CA ILE A 336 12.20 9.06 -16.64
C ILE A 336 13.23 9.96 -16.00
N LEU A 337 14.27 9.41 -15.37
CA LEU A 337 15.34 10.20 -14.74
C LEU A 337 16.12 11.04 -15.75
N ARG A 338 16.45 10.46 -16.92
CA ARG A 338 17.13 11.20 -18.00
C ARG A 338 16.30 12.37 -18.49
N GLU A 339 14.99 12.18 -18.66
CA GLU A 339 14.10 13.25 -19.09
C GLU A 339 13.90 14.31 -17.99
N ALA A 340 13.64 13.88 -16.75
CA ALA A 340 13.42 14.77 -15.62
C ALA A 340 14.65 15.66 -15.31
N ALA A 341 15.86 15.13 -15.50
CA ALA A 341 17.10 15.88 -15.29
C ALA A 341 17.21 17.14 -16.16
N ARG A 342 16.54 17.19 -17.32
CA ARG A 342 16.57 18.34 -18.24
C ARG A 342 15.89 19.59 -17.68
N PHE A 343 15.03 19.43 -16.67
CA PHE A 343 14.31 20.55 -16.05
C PHE A 343 15.06 21.18 -14.87
N VAL A 344 16.14 20.53 -14.40
CA VAL A 344 16.91 21.00 -13.24
C VAL A 344 17.73 22.22 -13.64
N ALA A 345 17.55 23.34 -12.94
CA ALA A 345 18.35 24.54 -13.13
C ALA A 345 19.81 24.34 -12.66
N PRO A 346 20.77 25.15 -13.14
CA PRO A 346 22.10 25.20 -12.54
C PRO A 346 22.01 25.47 -11.03
N GLY A 347 22.59 24.57 -10.21
CA GLY A 347 22.48 24.62 -8.74
C GLY A 347 21.18 24.05 -8.16
N GLY A 348 20.23 23.63 -9.01
CA GLY A 348 19.02 22.92 -8.62
C GLY A 348 19.29 21.46 -8.24
N GLN A 349 18.27 20.78 -7.73
CA GLN A 349 18.37 19.37 -7.29
C GLN A 349 17.32 18.49 -7.95
N LEU A 350 17.74 17.28 -8.33
CA LEU A 350 16.85 16.18 -8.73
C LEU A 350 16.67 15.24 -7.53
N VAL A 351 15.42 15.02 -7.13
CA VAL A 351 15.04 14.14 -6.03
C VAL A 351 14.38 12.90 -6.62
N TYR A 352 15.06 11.76 -6.50
CA TYR A 352 14.55 10.45 -6.95
C TYR A 352 13.94 9.67 -5.79
N ILE A 353 12.70 9.23 -5.96
CA ILE A 353 11.94 8.52 -4.94
C ILE A 353 11.38 7.25 -5.56
N THR A 354 11.47 6.15 -4.82
CA THR A 354 10.70 4.93 -5.10
C THR A 354 10.08 4.40 -3.81
N CYS A 355 9.07 3.56 -3.95
CA CYS A 355 8.61 2.68 -2.87
C CYS A 355 9.06 1.23 -3.10
N SER A 356 10.22 1.04 -3.74
CA SER A 356 10.89 -0.26 -3.89
C SER A 356 11.83 -0.50 -2.72
N LEU A 357 12.00 -1.77 -2.37
CA LEU A 357 13.04 -2.27 -1.44
C LEU A 357 14.02 -3.20 -2.18
N LEU A 358 13.95 -3.21 -3.50
CA LEU A 358 14.82 -3.99 -4.38
C LEU A 358 15.90 -3.06 -4.93
N PRO A 359 17.16 -3.53 -5.02
CA PRO A 359 18.30 -2.73 -5.47
C PRO A 359 18.20 -2.28 -6.94
#